data_AF-A0A252E8U5-F1
#
_entry.id   AF-A0A252E8U5-F1
#
_cell.length_a   1.000
_cell.length_b   1.000
_cell.length_c   1.000
_cell.angle_alpha   90.00
_cell.angle_beta   90.00
_cell.angle_gamma   90.00
#
_symmetry.space_group_name_H-M   'P 1'
#
loop_
_entity.id
_entity.type
_entity.pdbx_description
1 polymer ?
#
loop_
_entity_poly.entity_id
_entity_poly.type
_entity_poly.pdbx_seq_one_letter_code
_entity_poly.pdbx_strand_id
1 'polypeptide(L)'
;MAHLPQQIISERIDDVVLLLEVMKKMGLPEILNQYLPRHWKQEGLDWGWVACIWLSYIISQGDHRKVRVREWVEQRHYTIEQVCGIKIRETDFTDDRLGILLKRLSKPETWK
;
A
#
# COMPACT_ATOMS: atom_id res chain seq x y z
N MET A 1 25.13 -1.42 -33.08
CA MET A 1 24.03 -1.17 -32.12
C MET A 1 24.24 -2.11 -30.95
N ALA A 2 24.61 -1.61 -29.77
CA ALA A 2 24.78 -2.46 -28.59
C ALA A 2 23.39 -2.96 -28.14
N HIS A 3 23.22 -4.29 -28.07
CA HIS A 3 22.01 -4.89 -27.53
C HIS A 3 22.07 -4.71 -26.02
N LEU A 4 21.27 -3.78 -25.47
CA LEU A 4 21.11 -3.70 -24.02
C LEU A 4 20.50 -5.03 -23.53
N PRO A 5 21.02 -5.63 -22.44
CA PRO A 5 20.47 -6.86 -21.92
C PRO A 5 19.01 -6.63 -21.50
N GLN A 6 18.12 -7.50 -21.97
CA GLN A 6 16.73 -7.49 -21.54
C GLN A 6 16.66 -7.95 -20.08
N GLN A 7 16.18 -7.09 -19.18
CA GLN A 7 15.95 -7.45 -17.78
C GLN A 7 14.58 -8.13 -17.66
N ILE A 8 14.57 -9.38 -17.20
CA ILE A 8 13.34 -10.10 -16.84
C ILE A 8 13.17 -9.96 -15.33
N ILE A 9 12.01 -9.44 -14.90
CA ILE A 9 11.62 -9.32 -13.49
C ILE A 9 10.47 -10.28 -13.25
N SER A 10 10.55 -11.06 -12.17
CA SER A 10 9.49 -11.98 -11.74
C SER A 10 9.02 -11.57 -10.35
N GLU A 11 7.73 -11.33 -10.20
CA GLU A 11 7.09 -11.04 -8.92
C GLU A 11 6.15 -12.19 -8.54
N ARG A 12 6.12 -12.52 -7.25
CA ARG A 12 5.22 -13.56 -6.73
C ARG A 12 3.91 -12.90 -6.29
N ILE A 13 2.83 -13.25 -6.99
CA ILE A 13 1.51 -12.62 -6.80
C ILE A 13 0.77 -13.17 -5.57
N ASP A 14 0.74 -14.49 -5.38
CA ASP A 14 -0.05 -15.16 -4.33
C ASP A 14 -1.52 -14.67 -4.32
N ASP A 15 -2.01 -14.21 -3.17
CA ASP A 15 -3.39 -13.76 -2.92
C ASP A 15 -3.55 -12.22 -2.99
N VAL A 16 -2.47 -11.47 -3.16
CA VAL A 16 -2.49 -10.00 -3.04
C VAL A 16 -3.40 -9.32 -4.06
N VAL A 17 -3.45 -9.84 -5.29
CA VAL A 17 -4.32 -9.31 -6.35
C VAL A 17 -5.78 -9.43 -5.96
N LEU A 18 -6.17 -10.58 -5.40
CA LEU A 18 -7.55 -10.83 -4.97
C LEU A 18 -7.93 -9.87 -3.83
N LEU A 19 -7.06 -9.74 -2.82
CA LEU A 19 -7.31 -8.87 -1.67
C LEU A 19 -7.47 -7.41 -2.08
N LEU A 20 -6.56 -6.90 -2.92
CA LEU A 20 -6.58 -5.52 -3.39
C LEU A 20 -7.79 -5.24 -4.29
N GLU A 21 -8.12 -6.14 -5.22
CA GLU A 21 -9.29 -5.97 -6.10
C GLU A 21 -10.61 -6.02 -5.32
N VAL A 22 -10.71 -6.84 -4.27
CA VAL A 22 -11.89 -6.85 -3.40
C VAL A 22 -12.02 -5.51 -2.67
N MET A 23 -10.95 -5.01 -2.05
CA MET A 23 -10.98 -3.71 -1.34
C MET A 23 -11.29 -2.55 -2.28
N LYS A 24 -10.75 -2.58 -3.51
CA LYS A 24 -11.04 -1.61 -4.57
C LYS A 24 -12.51 -1.65 -4.99
N LYS A 25 -13.08 -2.84 -5.21
CA LYS A 25 -14.52 -2.99 -5.53
C LYS A 25 -15.43 -2.52 -4.41
N MET A 26 -14.99 -2.62 -3.16
CA MET A 26 -15.70 -2.07 -2.01
C MET A 26 -15.60 -0.55 -1.89
N GLY A 27 -14.74 0.12 -2.69
CA GLY A 27 -14.42 1.54 -2.53
C GLY A 27 -13.71 1.84 -1.21
N LEU A 28 -13.03 0.84 -0.63
CA LEU A 28 -12.41 0.97 0.69
C LEU A 28 -11.31 2.06 0.73
N PRO A 29 -10.42 2.19 -0.27
CA PRO A 29 -9.44 3.28 -0.29
C PRO A 29 -10.12 4.66 -0.20
N GLU A 30 -11.19 4.87 -0.96
CA GLU A 30 -11.94 6.13 -1.01
C GLU A 30 -12.66 6.41 0.31
N ILE A 31 -13.33 5.40 0.88
CA ILE A 31 -13.98 5.51 2.20
C ILE A 31 -12.95 5.90 3.25
N LEU A 32 -11.79 5.23 3.29
CA LEU A 32 -10.73 5.56 4.24
C LEU A 32 -10.20 6.98 4.04
N ASN A 33 -10.05 7.43 2.80
CA ASN A 33 -9.59 8.78 2.51
C ASN A 33 -10.56 9.89 2.96
N GLN A 34 -11.87 9.60 3.07
CA GLN A 34 -12.84 10.55 3.64
C GLN A 34 -12.54 10.85 5.11
N TYR A 35 -12.06 9.85 5.85
CA TYR A 35 -11.72 9.95 7.27
C TYR A 35 -10.24 10.29 7.53
N LEU A 36 -9.37 10.06 6.54
CA LEU A 36 -7.92 10.25 6.63
C LEU A 36 -7.46 11.40 5.72
N PRO A 37 -7.76 12.67 6.07
CA PRO A 37 -7.42 13.79 5.21
C PRO A 37 -5.91 13.91 4.99
N ARG A 38 -5.53 14.20 3.74
CA ARG A 38 -4.17 14.60 3.40
C ARG A 38 -3.95 16.04 3.80
N HIS A 39 -2.85 16.30 4.50
CA HIS A 39 -2.34 17.66 4.58
C HIS A 39 -1.66 18.01 3.25
N TRP A 40 -1.74 19.26 2.83
CA TRP A 40 -1.17 19.75 1.57
C TRP A 40 0.35 19.54 1.43
N LYS A 41 1.09 19.43 2.54
CA LYS A 41 2.53 19.10 2.56
C LYS A 41 2.83 17.60 2.45
N GLN A 42 1.83 16.73 2.49
CA GLN A 42 2.03 15.29 2.44
C GLN A 42 2.25 14.85 1.00
N GLU A 43 3.44 14.36 0.70
CA GLU A 43 3.77 13.70 -0.54
C GLU A 43 3.55 12.17 -0.46
N GLY A 44 3.56 11.51 -1.62
CA GLY A 44 3.40 10.07 -1.73
C GLY A 44 1.94 9.63 -1.90
N LEU A 45 1.72 8.34 -1.70
CA LEU A 45 0.42 7.68 -1.81
C LEU A 45 -0.59 8.20 -0.77
N ASP A 46 -1.88 8.21 -1.07
CA ASP A 46 -2.90 8.57 -0.07
C ASP A 46 -3.04 7.50 1.02
N TRP A 47 -3.68 7.89 2.14
CA TRP A 47 -3.76 7.05 3.32
C TRP A 47 -4.66 5.82 3.11
N GLY A 48 -5.69 5.95 2.29
CA GLY A 48 -6.58 4.84 1.93
C GLY A 48 -5.82 3.70 1.26
N TRP A 49 -5.00 4.00 0.25
CA TRP A 49 -4.18 2.98 -0.40
C TRP A 49 -3.06 2.44 0.49
N VAL A 50 -2.39 3.28 1.29
CA VAL A 50 -1.41 2.79 2.27
C VAL A 50 -2.05 1.80 3.23
N ALA A 51 -3.26 2.09 3.72
CA ALA A 51 -4.01 1.23 4.62
C ALA A 51 -4.45 -0.08 3.93
N CYS A 52 -4.98 -0.03 2.71
CA CYS A 52 -5.43 -1.22 1.99
C CYS A 52 -4.27 -2.16 1.63
N ILE A 53 -3.13 -1.62 1.22
CA ILE A 53 -1.94 -2.42 0.91
C ILE A 53 -1.37 -3.02 2.19
N TRP A 54 -1.32 -2.27 3.30
CA TRP A 54 -0.89 -2.83 4.58
C TRP A 54 -1.87 -3.89 5.11
N LEU A 55 -3.18 -3.69 4.98
CA LEU A 55 -4.18 -4.69 5.34
C LEU A 55 -4.03 -5.97 4.50
N SER A 56 -3.75 -5.83 3.21
CA SER A 56 -3.48 -6.97 2.32
C SER A 56 -2.23 -7.74 2.77
N TYR A 57 -1.16 -7.05 3.18
CA TYR A 57 0.00 -7.68 3.80
C TYR A 57 -0.37 -8.47 5.07
N ILE A 58 -1.13 -7.87 5.98
CA ILE A 58 -1.54 -8.51 7.25
C ILE A 58 -2.31 -9.80 6.98
N ILE A 59 -3.26 -9.76 6.05
CA ILE A 59 -4.11 -10.91 5.71
C ILE A 59 -3.29 -12.00 5.00
N SER A 60 -2.48 -11.61 4.01
CA SER A 60 -1.69 -12.53 3.19
C SER A 60 -0.59 -13.23 3.98
N GLN A 61 0.08 -12.49 4.87
CA GLN A 61 1.28 -13.00 5.58
C GLN A 61 0.98 -13.43 7.02
N GLY A 62 -0.20 -13.10 7.56
CA GLY A 62 -0.50 -13.31 8.97
C GLY A 62 0.43 -12.52 9.91
N ASP A 63 1.05 -11.45 9.41
CA ASP A 63 2.04 -10.66 10.13
C ASP A 63 1.61 -9.20 10.20
N HIS A 64 1.56 -8.64 11.41
CA HIS A 64 1.15 -7.27 11.67
C HIS A 64 2.32 -6.30 11.83
N ARG A 65 3.56 -6.79 11.78
CA ARG A 65 4.76 -5.97 12.01
C ARG A 65 5.01 -5.06 10.82
N LYS A 66 5.06 -3.75 11.10
CA LYS A 66 5.37 -2.70 10.12
C LYS A 66 6.71 -2.88 9.39
N VAL A 67 7.74 -3.36 10.09
CA VAL A 67 9.13 -3.46 9.59
C VAL A 67 9.28 -4.30 8.32
N ARG A 68 8.36 -5.23 8.07
CA ARG A 68 8.38 -6.14 6.91
C ARG A 68 7.58 -5.67 5.71
N VAL A 69 6.74 -4.64 5.88
CA VAL A 69 5.78 -4.21 4.86
C VAL A 69 6.51 -3.64 3.65
N ARG A 70 7.55 -2.81 3.86
CA ARG A 70 8.29 -2.22 2.74
C ARG A 70 8.91 -3.29 1.84
N GLU A 71 9.67 -4.21 2.43
CA GLU A 71 10.30 -5.33 1.71
C GLU A 71 9.26 -6.16 0.94
N TRP A 72 8.10 -6.41 1.56
CA TRP A 72 7.02 -7.17 0.91
C TRP A 72 6.40 -6.42 -0.28
N VAL A 73 6.22 -5.09 -0.16
CA VAL A 73 5.74 -4.23 -1.27
C VAL A 73 6.78 -4.14 -2.39
N GLU A 74 8.07 -4.01 -2.07
CA GLU A 74 9.16 -3.92 -3.06
C GLU A 74 9.23 -5.18 -3.94
N GLN A 75 9.03 -6.37 -3.35
CA GLN A 75 9.01 -7.64 -4.08
C GLN A 75 7.82 -7.81 -5.04
N ARG A 76 6.81 -6.92 -4.96
CA ARG A 76 5.52 -6.98 -5.68
C ARG A 76 5.14 -5.61 -6.25
N HIS A 77 6.12 -4.73 -6.41
CA HIS A 77 5.90 -3.30 -6.67
C HIS A 77 5.11 -3.09 -7.97
N TYR A 78 5.54 -3.74 -9.05
CA TYR A 78 4.89 -3.63 -10.34
C TYR A 78 3.45 -4.15 -10.29
N THR A 79 3.24 -5.32 -9.70
CA THR A 79 1.92 -5.95 -9.53
C THR A 79 0.97 -5.03 -8.79
N ILE A 80 1.39 -4.46 -7.64
CA ILE A 80 0.54 -3.59 -6.83
C ILE A 80 0.21 -2.29 -7.60
N GLU A 81 1.19 -1.68 -8.28
CA GLU A 81 0.92 -0.50 -9.12
C GLU A 81 -0.12 -0.79 -10.22
N GLN A 82 0.00 -1.94 -10.91
CA GLN A 82 -0.93 -2.30 -11.99
C GLN A 82 -2.34 -2.58 -11.48
N VAL A 83 -2.47 -3.34 -10.39
CA VAL A 83 -3.77 -3.70 -9.81
C VAL A 83 -4.48 -2.46 -9.28
N CYS A 84 -3.78 -1.63 -8.53
CA CYS A 84 -4.36 -0.48 -7.87
C CYS A 84 -4.47 0.75 -8.79
N GLY A 85 -3.73 0.80 -9.91
CA GLY A 85 -3.67 1.97 -10.79
C GLY A 85 -2.98 3.17 -10.12
N ILE A 86 -1.98 2.90 -9.28
CA ILE A 86 -1.28 3.91 -8.45
C ILE A 86 0.22 3.95 -8.78
N LYS A 87 0.92 4.94 -8.21
CA LYS A 87 2.37 4.99 -8.17
C LYS A 87 2.89 4.91 -6.75
N ILE A 88 3.78 3.96 -6.50
CA ILE A 88 4.38 3.71 -5.19
C ILE A 88 5.80 4.24 -5.18
N ARG A 89 6.07 5.13 -4.22
CA ARG A 89 7.41 5.61 -3.86
C ARG A 89 8.01 4.69 -2.82
N GLU A 90 9.33 4.59 -2.80
CA GLU A 90 10.08 3.82 -1.79
C GLU A 90 9.70 4.21 -0.35
N THR A 91 9.40 5.50 -0.13
CA THR A 91 9.04 6.04 1.18
C THR A 91 7.57 5.82 1.57
N ASP A 92 6.76 5.22 0.71
CA ASP A 92 5.32 5.09 0.97
C ASP A 92 5.00 4.08 2.08
N PHE A 93 5.90 3.14 2.34
CA PHE A 93 5.75 2.05 3.32
C PHE A 93 6.87 2.03 4.35
N THR A 94 7.42 3.19 4.70
CA THR A 94 8.35 3.29 5.85
C THR A 94 7.65 2.94 7.16
N ASP A 95 8.40 2.39 8.13
CA ASP A 95 7.87 2.10 9.47
C ASP A 95 7.26 3.37 10.12
N ASP A 96 7.90 4.52 9.91
CA ASP A 96 7.41 5.82 10.38
C ASP A 96 6.06 6.18 9.75
N ARG A 97 5.91 6.00 8.44
CA ARG A 97 4.67 6.33 7.72
C ARG A 97 3.51 5.44 8.14
N LEU A 98 3.77 4.14 8.31
CA LEU A 98 2.81 3.20 8.88
C LEU A 98 2.47 3.52 10.34
N GLY A 99 3.45 4.00 11.12
CA GLY A 99 3.23 4.51 12.47
C GLY A 99 2.30 5.73 12.51
N ILE A 100 2.46 6.68 11.57
CA ILE A 100 1.57 7.83 11.42
C ILE A 100 0.16 7.38 11.08
N LEU A 101 0.01 6.45 10.13
CA LEU A 101 -1.30 5.90 9.76
C LEU A 101 -1.97 5.25 10.97
N LEU A 102 -1.26 4.40 11.71
CA LEU A 102 -1.81 3.73 12.89
C LEU A 102 -2.27 4.74 13.96
N LYS A 103 -1.50 5.81 14.19
CA LYS A 103 -1.86 6.89 15.11
C LYS A 103 -3.09 7.69 14.66
N ARG A 104 -3.37 7.74 13.36
CA ARG A 104 -4.60 8.35 12.83
C ARG A 104 -5.78 7.41 13.06
N LEU A 105 -5.65 6.16 12.64
CA LEU A 105 -6.70 5.14 12.79
C LEU A 105 -7.13 4.91 14.25
N SER A 106 -6.21 5.07 15.21
CA SER A 106 -6.49 4.85 16.64
C SER A 106 -7.30 5.96 17.32
N LYS A 107 -7.52 7.10 16.65
CA LYS A 107 -8.25 8.25 17.22
C LYS A 107 -9.74 8.14 16.93
N PRO A 108 -10.62 8.14 17.94
CA PRO A 108 -12.07 8.17 17.70
C PRO A 108 -12.53 9.35 16.84
N GLU A 109 -11.85 10.50 16.93
CA GLU A 109 -12.16 11.70 16.16
C GLU A 109 -11.94 11.52 14.66
N THR A 110 -11.11 10.56 14.26
CA THR A 110 -10.89 10.24 12.85
C THR A 110 -12.15 9.67 12.19
N TRP A 111 -13.06 9.06 12.97
CA TRP A 111 -14.23 8.33 12.47
C TRP A 111 -15.56 9.07 12.66
N LYS A 112 -15.51 10.36 13.01
CA LYS A 112 -16.68 11.24 13.11
C LYS A 112 -16.97 11.89 11.77
#